data_AF-A0A7K2E6A2-F1
#
_entry.id   AF-A0A7K2E6A2-F1
#
_cell.length_a   1.000
_cell.length_b   1.000
_cell.length_c   1.000
_cell.angle_alpha   90.00
_cell.angle_beta   90.00
_cell.angle_gamma   90.00
#
_symmetry.space_group_name_H-M   'P 1'
#
loop_
_entity.id
_entity.type
_entity.pdbx_description
1 polymer ?
#
loop_
_entity_poly.entity_id
_entity_poly.type
_entity_poly.pdbx_seq_one_letter_code
_entity_poly.pdbx_strand_id
1 'polypeptide(L)'
;MTSTPDNWYFRDGGDGGAPAGGPLVILDLDGIISDATHRQHYLRGAVKDFRGFFTAAPDDPPYESGLALAASIADDHTVAILTARPHYMADDTRRWLAAHDVRHDLLILRPEHGRGSRGWSADFKRHELGRLRAAGFEIMAAIDDDERIIEMYRSEGVFALYVHSGYYERDGGARVL
;
A
#
# COMPACT_ATOMS: atom_id res chain seq x y z
N MET A 1 -24.88 1.60 -9.01
CA MET A 1 -23.94 1.35 -7.90
C MET A 1 -23.05 0.19 -8.32
N THR A 2 -21.77 0.45 -8.59
CA THR A 2 -20.79 -0.61 -8.78
C THR A 2 -20.59 -1.33 -7.45
N SER A 3 -20.65 -2.66 -7.44
CA SER A 3 -20.34 -3.47 -6.26
C SER A 3 -18.91 -3.17 -5.77
N THR A 4 -18.70 -3.12 -4.46
CA THR A 4 -17.37 -3.05 -3.86
C THR A 4 -16.48 -4.17 -4.41
N PRO A 5 -15.24 -3.87 -4.85
CA PRO A 5 -14.30 -4.90 -5.26
C PRO A 5 -13.99 -5.89 -4.13
N ASP A 6 -13.72 -7.14 -4.48
CA ASP A 6 -13.39 -8.23 -3.55
C ASP A 6 -12.06 -8.05 -2.82
N ASN A 7 -11.16 -7.23 -3.37
CA ASN A 7 -9.87 -6.87 -2.77
C ASN A 7 -9.89 -5.56 -1.96
N TRP A 8 -11.07 -4.99 -1.71
CA TRP A 8 -11.24 -3.82 -0.86
C TRP A 8 -11.84 -4.25 0.48
N TYR A 9 -11.19 -3.84 1.56
CA TYR A 9 -11.60 -4.10 2.93
C TYR A 9 -11.74 -2.77 3.66
N PHE A 10 -12.97 -2.28 3.77
CA PHE A 10 -13.24 -1.13 4.63
C PHE A 10 -13.09 -1.55 6.09
N ARG A 11 -12.42 -0.72 6.88
CA ARG A 11 -12.41 -0.89 8.33
C ARG A 11 -13.82 -0.58 8.82
N ASP A 12 -14.41 -1.50 9.60
CA ASP A 12 -15.72 -1.26 10.21
C ASP A 12 -15.59 -0.06 11.17
N GLY A 13 -16.04 1.11 10.71
CA GLY A 13 -16.27 2.25 11.57
C GLY A 13 -17.59 2.03 12.30
N GLY A 14 -17.61 2.22 13.61
CA GLY A 14 -18.84 2.22 14.40
C GLY A 14 -19.95 2.98 13.65
N ASP A 15 -21.11 2.32 13.56
CA ASP A 15 -22.41 2.86 13.16
C ASP A 15 -22.54 3.43 11.71
N GLY A 16 -21.43 3.62 10.96
CA GLY A 16 -21.36 4.52 9.81
C GLY A 16 -21.19 3.90 8.41
N GLY A 17 -20.92 2.60 8.29
CA GLY A 17 -20.72 1.96 6.97
C GLY A 17 -19.49 2.46 6.19
N ALA A 18 -19.29 1.95 4.97
CA ALA A 18 -18.16 2.34 4.11
C ALA A 18 -18.23 3.84 3.72
N PRO A 19 -17.10 4.57 3.65
CA PRO A 19 -17.09 5.98 3.26
C PRO A 19 -17.73 6.21 1.89
N ALA A 20 -18.60 7.21 1.80
CA ALA A 20 -19.22 7.63 0.55
C ALA A 20 -18.34 8.67 -0.17
N GLY A 21 -17.27 8.22 -0.85
CA GLY A 21 -16.35 9.09 -1.60
C GLY A 21 -15.70 10.19 -0.74
N GLY A 22 -15.17 11.24 -1.39
CA GLY A 22 -14.53 12.38 -0.72
C GLY A 22 -13.00 12.34 -0.67
N PRO A 23 -12.36 13.22 0.12
CA PRO A 23 -10.90 13.33 0.18
C PRO A 23 -10.25 12.03 0.65
N LEU A 24 -9.21 11.60 -0.06
CA LEU A 24 -8.49 10.36 0.23
C LEU A 24 -6.98 10.56 0.10
N VAL A 25 -6.24 10.01 1.07
CA VAL A 25 -4.79 9.89 1.02
C VAL A 25 -4.43 8.41 0.89
N ILE A 26 -3.56 8.11 -0.08
CA ILE A 26 -3.04 6.75 -0.30
C ILE A 26 -1.70 6.62 0.43
N LEU A 27 -1.58 5.58 1.25
CA LEU A 27 -0.32 5.14 1.83
C LEU A 27 0.01 3.74 1.29
N ASP A 28 1.23 3.52 0.82
CA ASP A 28 1.75 2.16 0.75
C ASP A 28 1.94 1.57 2.17
N LEU A 29 2.05 0.25 2.25
CA LEU A 29 2.32 -0.44 3.50
C LEU A 29 3.81 -0.75 3.67
N ASP A 30 4.41 -1.47 2.73
CA ASP A 30 5.73 -2.08 2.87
C ASP A 30 6.81 -1.06 2.49
N GLY A 31 7.58 -0.57 3.45
CA GLY A 31 8.56 0.51 3.25
C GLY A 31 8.06 1.89 3.68
N ILE A 32 6.77 2.03 4.01
CA ILE A 32 6.19 3.28 4.57
C ILE A 32 5.74 3.11 6.01
N ILE A 33 4.92 2.09 6.29
CA ILE A 33 4.37 1.81 7.64
C ILE A 33 4.96 0.52 8.20
N SER A 34 5.20 -0.47 7.35
CA SER A 34 5.71 -1.79 7.68
C SER A 34 7.18 -1.90 7.24
N ASP A 35 8.09 -2.20 8.15
CA ASP A 35 9.49 -2.46 7.81
C ASP A 35 9.63 -3.88 7.26
N ALA A 36 9.80 -3.96 5.95
CA ALA A 36 9.94 -5.21 5.23
C ALA A 36 11.42 -5.55 4.91
N THR A 37 12.38 -4.91 5.60
CA THR A 37 13.81 -5.04 5.35
C THR A 37 14.30 -6.48 5.60
N HIS A 38 13.86 -7.13 6.67
CA HIS A 38 14.35 -8.47 7.04
C HIS A 38 14.01 -9.53 6.00
N ARG A 39 12.92 -9.35 5.26
CA ARG A 39 12.45 -10.27 4.22
C ARG A 39 12.97 -9.95 2.82
N GLN A 40 13.76 -8.89 2.62
CA GLN A 40 14.32 -8.55 1.30
C GLN A 40 15.18 -9.65 0.69
N HIS A 41 15.82 -10.47 1.53
CA HIS A 41 16.68 -11.55 1.06
C HIS A 41 15.95 -12.55 0.14
N TYR A 42 14.63 -12.73 0.30
CA TYR A 42 13.81 -13.57 -0.58
C TYR A 42 13.72 -13.05 -2.03
N LEU A 43 13.95 -11.75 -2.25
CA LEU A 43 13.88 -11.11 -3.55
C LEU A 43 15.24 -10.90 -4.21
N ARG A 44 16.33 -11.34 -3.54
CA ARG A 44 17.70 -11.30 -4.08
C ARG A 44 17.96 -12.51 -4.99
N GLY A 45 18.84 -12.34 -5.97
CA GLY A 45 19.22 -13.39 -6.92
C GLY A 45 18.35 -13.49 -8.18
N ALA A 46 18.63 -14.49 -9.00
CA ALA A 46 18.01 -14.68 -10.31
C ALA A 46 16.56 -15.19 -10.23
N VAL A 47 16.27 -16.02 -9.21
CA VAL A 47 14.93 -16.56 -8.93
C VAL A 47 14.47 -15.97 -7.62
N LYS A 48 13.35 -15.24 -7.66
CA LYS A 48 12.77 -14.58 -6.49
C LYS A 48 11.77 -15.49 -5.80
N ASP A 49 11.84 -15.61 -4.49
CA ASP A 49 10.85 -16.31 -3.67
C ASP A 49 9.79 -15.33 -3.16
N PHE A 50 8.83 -15.01 -4.01
CA PHE A 50 7.72 -14.15 -3.62
C PHE A 50 6.84 -14.76 -2.53
N ARG A 51 6.74 -16.09 -2.46
CA ARG A 51 5.91 -16.74 -1.43
C ARG A 51 6.55 -16.54 -0.06
N GLY A 52 7.83 -16.91 0.08
CA GLY A 52 8.61 -16.68 1.29
C GLY A 52 8.59 -15.21 1.71
N PHE A 53 8.78 -14.32 0.72
CA PHE A 53 8.70 -12.87 0.93
C PHE A 53 7.39 -12.40 1.57
N PHE A 54 6.24 -12.85 1.09
CA PHE A 54 4.95 -12.41 1.66
C PHE A 54 4.60 -13.14 2.94
N THR A 55 4.92 -14.43 3.07
CA THR A 55 4.62 -15.19 4.30
C THR A 55 5.41 -14.72 5.52
N ALA A 56 6.53 -14.01 5.32
CA ALA A 56 7.30 -13.40 6.41
C ALA A 56 6.78 -12.02 6.84
N ALA A 57 5.81 -11.44 6.12
CA ALA A 57 5.26 -10.11 6.39
C ALA A 57 4.57 -9.92 7.77
N PRO A 58 3.97 -10.95 8.40
CA PRO A 58 3.39 -10.80 9.74
C PRO A 58 4.42 -10.44 10.82
N ASP A 59 5.70 -10.70 10.57
CA ASP A 59 6.81 -10.41 11.51
C ASP A 59 7.46 -9.03 11.28
N ASP A 60 6.96 -8.24 10.33
CA ASP A 60 7.45 -6.88 10.07
C ASP A 60 7.26 -6.00 11.32
N PRO A 61 8.29 -5.30 11.83
CA PRO A 61 8.09 -4.24 12.80
C PRO A 61 7.46 -3.00 12.11
N PRO A 62 6.68 -2.18 12.82
CA PRO A 62 6.20 -0.93 12.25
C PRO A 62 7.30 0.13 12.24
N TYR A 63 7.27 1.02 11.25
CA TYR A 63 7.95 2.30 11.35
C TYR A 63 7.12 3.26 12.19
N GLU A 64 7.62 3.68 13.36
CA GLU A 64 6.96 4.66 14.22
C GLU A 64 6.60 5.95 13.48
N SER A 65 7.46 6.39 12.55
CA SER A 65 7.18 7.53 11.68
C SER A 65 6.04 7.28 10.69
N GLY A 66 5.87 6.04 10.22
CA GLY A 66 4.77 5.64 9.36
C GLY A 66 3.44 5.61 10.11
N LEU A 67 3.44 5.12 11.34
CA LEU A 67 2.27 5.18 12.24
C LEU A 67 1.89 6.63 12.52
N ALA A 68 2.86 7.47 12.88
CA ALA A 68 2.64 8.89 13.13
C ALA A 68 2.13 9.63 11.88
N LEU A 69 2.66 9.30 10.69
CA LEU A 69 2.17 9.85 9.42
C LEU A 69 0.70 9.51 9.20
N ALA A 70 0.33 8.22 9.31
CA ALA A 70 -1.05 7.79 9.14
C ALA A 70 -2.00 8.46 10.14
N ALA A 71 -1.58 8.57 11.41
CA ALA A 71 -2.35 9.23 12.47
C ALA A 71 -2.44 10.76 12.31
N SER A 72 -1.52 11.40 11.57
CA SER A 72 -1.53 12.85 11.34
C SER A 72 -2.49 13.30 10.23
N ILE A 73 -3.01 12.37 9.43
CA ILE A 73 -3.98 12.67 8.38
C ILE A 73 -5.31 13.04 9.04
N ALA A 74 -5.91 14.14 8.56
CA ALA A 74 -7.13 14.70 9.14
C ALA A 74 -8.29 13.68 9.11
N ASP A 75 -9.13 13.69 10.15
CA ASP A 75 -10.22 12.72 10.34
C ASP A 75 -11.29 12.77 9.24
N ASP A 76 -11.39 13.89 8.50
CA ASP A 76 -12.30 14.06 7.36
C ASP A 76 -11.72 13.52 6.04
N HIS A 77 -10.50 12.96 6.07
CA HIS A 77 -9.87 12.28 4.95
C HIS A 77 -9.89 10.77 5.16
N THR A 78 -10.29 10.05 4.10
CA THR A 78 -10.12 8.60 4.05
C THR A 78 -8.65 8.26 3.93
N VAL A 79 -8.14 7.41 4.82
CA VAL A 79 -6.79 6.84 4.72
C VAL A 79 -6.87 5.46 4.07
N ALA A 80 -6.39 5.34 2.84
CA ALA A 80 -6.33 4.09 2.11
C ALA A 80 -4.92 3.48 2.13
N ILE A 81 -4.81 2.29 2.71
CA ILE A 81 -3.63 1.44 2.57
C ILE A 81 -3.74 0.70 1.24
N LEU A 82 -2.93 1.07 0.26
CA LEU A 82 -2.88 0.40 -1.05
C LEU A 82 -1.58 -0.37 -1.20
N THR A 83 -1.62 -1.67 -0.93
CA THR A 83 -0.44 -2.54 -0.85
C THR A 83 -0.39 -3.57 -1.97
N ALA A 84 0.82 -3.89 -2.41
CA ALA A 84 1.06 -4.98 -3.36
C ALA A 84 1.01 -6.38 -2.72
N ARG A 85 0.82 -6.48 -1.38
CA ARG A 85 0.57 -7.76 -0.71
C ARG A 85 -0.61 -8.48 -1.40
N PRO A 86 -0.50 -9.77 -1.70
CA PRO A 86 -1.53 -10.51 -2.41
C PRO A 86 -2.75 -10.76 -1.53
N HIS A 87 -3.93 -10.86 -2.16
CA HIS A 87 -5.22 -11.01 -1.47
C HIS A 87 -5.27 -12.16 -0.46
N TYR A 88 -4.57 -13.28 -0.70
CA TYR A 88 -4.50 -14.38 0.26
C TYR A 88 -3.88 -13.99 1.62
N MET A 89 -3.16 -12.87 1.69
CA MET A 89 -2.61 -12.29 2.93
C MET A 89 -3.60 -11.34 3.63
N ALA A 90 -4.87 -11.26 3.20
CA ALA A 90 -5.83 -10.31 3.76
C ALA A 90 -6.00 -10.43 5.27
N ASP A 91 -6.14 -11.66 5.78
CA ASP A 91 -6.33 -11.92 7.20
C ASP A 91 -5.10 -11.52 8.02
N ASP A 92 -3.91 -11.93 7.56
CA ASP A 92 -2.64 -11.58 8.20
C ASP A 92 -2.38 -10.08 8.20
N THR A 93 -2.62 -9.42 7.06
CA THR A 93 -2.42 -7.98 6.91
C THR A 93 -3.37 -7.20 7.82
N ARG A 94 -4.66 -7.59 7.87
CA ARG A 94 -5.63 -6.94 8.76
C ARG A 94 -5.29 -7.15 10.24
N ARG A 95 -4.86 -8.36 10.62
CA ARG A 95 -4.37 -8.63 11.99
C ARG A 95 -3.17 -7.75 12.34
N TRP A 96 -2.21 -7.63 11.43
CA TRP A 96 -1.02 -6.80 11.63
C TRP A 96 -1.39 -5.32 11.80
N LEU A 97 -2.24 -4.77 10.91
CA LEU A 97 -2.72 -3.39 11.01
C LEU A 97 -3.46 -3.12 12.33
N ALA A 98 -4.26 -4.09 12.81
CA ALA A 98 -4.95 -3.98 14.09
C ALA A 98 -4.00 -4.08 15.30
N ALA A 99 -3.02 -4.98 15.26
CA ALA A 99 -2.04 -5.18 16.34
C ALA A 99 -1.15 -3.94 16.56
N HIS A 100 -0.89 -3.17 15.50
CA HIS A 100 -0.09 -1.94 15.55
C HIS A 100 -0.92 -0.65 15.54
N ASP A 101 -2.24 -0.75 15.69
CA ASP A 101 -3.19 0.38 15.69
C ASP A 101 -2.98 1.37 14.52
N VAL A 102 -2.75 0.83 13.33
CA VAL A 102 -2.51 1.65 12.14
C VAL A 102 -3.80 2.38 11.79
N ARG A 103 -3.77 3.72 11.76
CA ARG A 103 -4.89 4.53 11.25
C ARG A 103 -5.12 4.21 9.77
N HIS A 104 -6.28 3.66 9.46
CA HIS A 104 -6.76 3.44 8.09
C HIS A 104 -8.29 3.28 8.06
N ASP A 105 -8.88 3.56 6.91
CA ASP A 105 -10.32 3.37 6.63
C ASP A 105 -10.56 2.30 5.55
N LEU A 106 -9.59 2.12 4.66
CA LEU A 106 -9.67 1.21 3.54
C LEU A 106 -8.33 0.49 3.34
N LEU A 107 -8.36 -0.84 3.30
CA LEU A 107 -7.25 -1.67 2.85
C LEU A 107 -7.56 -2.21 1.44
N ILE A 108 -6.63 -1.99 0.52
CA ILE A 108 -6.67 -2.52 -0.84
C ILE A 108 -5.47 -3.43 -1.05
N LEU A 109 -5.73 -4.71 -1.27
CA LEU A 109 -4.71 -5.72 -1.56
C LEU A 109 -4.62 -5.99 -3.07
N ARG A 110 -3.52 -6.57 -3.52
CA ARG A 110 -3.42 -7.06 -4.90
C ARG A 110 -4.42 -8.20 -5.12
N PRO A 111 -5.33 -8.12 -6.11
CA PRO A 111 -6.36 -9.13 -6.32
C PRO A 111 -5.73 -10.45 -6.77
N GLU A 112 -6.37 -11.58 -6.44
CA GLU A 112 -5.88 -12.90 -6.85
C GLU A 112 -6.07 -13.14 -8.35
N HIS A 113 -7.11 -12.53 -8.93
CA HIS A 113 -7.52 -12.72 -10.32
C HIS A 113 -7.81 -11.38 -11.00
N GLY A 114 -7.92 -11.41 -12.34
CA GLY A 114 -8.27 -10.22 -13.12
C GLY A 114 -7.12 -9.22 -13.28
N ARG A 115 -7.49 -7.99 -13.62
CA ARG A 115 -6.53 -6.91 -13.92
C ARG A 115 -5.73 -6.53 -12.67
N GLY A 116 -4.42 -6.47 -12.79
CA GLY A 116 -3.52 -6.16 -11.68
C GLY A 116 -3.14 -7.35 -10.79
N SER A 117 -3.71 -8.54 -11.02
CA SER A 117 -3.32 -9.76 -10.26
C SER A 117 -1.90 -10.23 -10.53
N ARG A 118 -1.34 -9.87 -11.70
CA ARG A 118 0.03 -10.19 -12.12
C ARG A 118 0.69 -8.95 -12.71
N GLY A 119 2.02 -9.00 -12.85
CA GLY A 119 2.81 -7.92 -13.43
C GLY A 119 3.26 -6.88 -12.40
N TRP A 120 3.62 -5.69 -12.88
CA TRP A 120 4.23 -4.65 -12.06
C TRP A 120 3.25 -4.06 -11.06
N SER A 121 3.73 -3.69 -9.87
CA SER A 121 2.91 -3.02 -8.85
C SER A 121 2.36 -1.67 -9.32
N ALA A 122 3.10 -0.95 -10.17
CA ALA A 122 2.62 0.30 -10.78
C ALA A 122 1.34 0.09 -11.61
N ASP A 123 1.25 -0.99 -12.41
CA ASP A 123 0.05 -1.28 -13.23
C ASP A 123 -1.17 -1.60 -12.36
N PHE A 124 -0.94 -2.38 -11.31
CA PHE A 124 -1.96 -2.69 -10.30
C PHE A 124 -2.44 -1.41 -9.60
N LYS A 125 -1.54 -0.61 -9.04
CA LYS A 125 -1.92 0.60 -8.31
C LYS A 125 -2.55 1.67 -9.22
N ARG A 126 -2.14 1.77 -10.49
CA ARG A 126 -2.82 2.61 -11.49
C ARG A 126 -4.25 2.16 -11.72
N HIS A 127 -4.49 0.84 -11.78
CA HIS A 127 -5.84 0.32 -11.90
C HIS A 127 -6.71 0.67 -10.69
N GLU A 128 -6.18 0.49 -9.47
CA GLU A 128 -6.87 0.85 -8.23
C GLU A 128 -7.16 2.34 -8.12
N LEU A 129 -6.23 3.20 -8.54
CA LEU A 129 -6.43 4.63 -8.60
C LEU A 129 -7.66 5.01 -9.45
N GLY A 130 -7.82 4.35 -10.61
CA GLY A 130 -9.01 4.53 -11.45
C GLY A 130 -10.30 4.07 -10.76
N ARG A 131 -10.26 2.96 -10.01
CA ARG A 131 -11.43 2.45 -9.26
C ARG A 131 -11.80 3.35 -8.09
N LEU A 132 -10.82 3.89 -7.35
CA LEU A 132 -11.03 4.87 -6.30
C LEU A 132 -11.71 6.13 -6.84
N ARG A 133 -11.21 6.69 -7.94
CA ARG A 133 -11.83 7.85 -8.61
C ARG A 133 -13.27 7.54 -9.06
N ALA A 134 -13.50 6.38 -9.66
CA ALA A 134 -14.83 5.95 -10.08
C ALA A 134 -15.81 5.75 -8.92
N ALA A 135 -15.29 5.43 -7.73
CA ALA A 135 -16.07 5.35 -6.48
C ALA A 135 -16.33 6.71 -5.83
N GLY A 136 -15.83 7.81 -6.41
CA GLY A 136 -16.07 9.18 -5.93
C GLY A 136 -15.02 9.70 -4.96
N PHE A 137 -13.86 9.05 -4.84
CA PHE A 137 -12.76 9.55 -4.03
C PHE A 137 -11.92 10.60 -4.77
N GLU A 138 -11.56 11.65 -4.05
CA GLU A 138 -10.64 12.71 -4.48
C GLU A 138 -9.25 12.41 -3.91
N ILE A 139 -8.32 12.03 -4.80
CA ILE A 139 -6.98 11.58 -4.39
C ILE A 139 -6.10 12.78 -4.11
N MET A 140 -5.97 13.13 -2.83
CA MET A 140 -5.26 14.32 -2.36
C MET A 140 -3.75 14.14 -2.40
N ALA A 141 -3.28 12.97 -1.99
CA ALA A 141 -1.86 12.61 -2.00
C ALA A 141 -1.67 11.10 -2.07
N ALA A 142 -0.49 10.67 -2.56
CA ALA A 142 -0.02 9.29 -2.48
C ALA A 142 1.41 9.25 -1.93
N ILE A 143 1.68 8.32 -1.02
CA ILE A 143 3.00 8.13 -0.39
C ILE A 143 3.45 6.69 -0.64
N ASP A 144 4.64 6.53 -1.22
CA ASP A 144 5.19 5.25 -1.65
C ASP A 144 6.73 5.29 -1.64
N ASP A 145 7.36 4.13 -1.50
CA ASP A 145 8.82 3.99 -1.45
C ASP A 145 9.42 3.49 -2.77
N ASP A 146 8.59 3.12 -3.75
CA ASP A 146 9.01 2.74 -5.09
C ASP A 146 8.94 3.95 -6.05
N GLU A 147 10.09 4.41 -6.53
CA GLU A 147 10.18 5.54 -7.48
C GLU A 147 9.31 5.34 -8.73
N ARG A 148 9.15 4.09 -9.20
CA ARG A 148 8.32 3.78 -10.38
C ARG A 148 6.84 3.95 -10.10
N ILE A 149 6.41 3.70 -8.87
CA ILE A 149 5.03 3.93 -8.45
C ILE A 149 4.80 5.42 -8.24
N ILE A 150 5.77 6.14 -7.68
CA ILE A 150 5.72 7.60 -7.58
C ILE A 150 5.62 8.25 -8.96
N GLU A 151 6.42 7.81 -9.93
CA GLU A 151 6.33 8.27 -11.32
C GLU A 151 4.95 7.95 -11.92
N MET A 152 4.41 6.76 -11.66
CA MET A 152 3.05 6.41 -12.08
C MET A 152 2.01 7.37 -11.50
N TYR A 153 2.01 7.65 -10.20
CA TYR A 153 1.07 8.58 -9.58
C TYR A 153 1.18 9.99 -10.18
N ARG A 154 2.41 10.48 -10.37
CA ARG A 154 2.65 11.79 -11.01
C ARG A 154 2.13 11.82 -12.44
N SER A 155 2.31 10.74 -13.21
CA SER A 155 1.77 10.62 -14.57
C SER A 155 0.24 10.66 -14.61
N GLU A 156 -0.41 10.27 -13.51
CA GLU A 156 -1.87 10.30 -13.32
C GLU A 156 -2.36 11.62 -12.68
N GLY A 157 -1.48 12.62 -12.52
CA GLY A 157 -1.81 13.92 -11.95
C GLY A 157 -2.00 13.93 -10.43
N VAL A 158 -1.50 12.91 -9.71
CA VAL A 158 -1.58 12.82 -8.25
C VAL A 158 -0.34 13.46 -7.62
N PHE A 159 -0.54 14.27 -6.58
CA PHE A 159 0.57 14.75 -5.73
C PHE A 159 1.18 13.55 -4.99
N ALA A 160 2.45 13.23 -5.30
CA ALA A 160 3.09 12.02 -4.79
C ALA A 160 4.42 12.30 -4.09
N LEU A 161 4.54 11.81 -2.87
CA LEU A 161 5.72 11.91 -2.02
C LEU A 161 6.48 10.58 -2.00
N TYR A 162 7.72 10.63 -2.45
CA TYR A 162 8.66 9.52 -2.31
C TYR A 162 9.23 9.50 -0.89
N VAL A 163 9.22 8.33 -0.25
CA VAL A 163 9.92 8.09 1.02
C VAL A 163 10.98 7.03 0.78
N HIS A 164 12.23 7.34 1.14
CA HIS A 164 13.31 6.37 0.99
C HIS A 164 13.26 5.34 2.13
N SER A 165 12.95 4.09 1.80
CA SER A 165 12.84 2.97 2.74
C SER A 165 14.13 2.12 2.85
N GLY A 166 15.06 2.25 1.88
CA GLY A 166 16.17 1.31 1.69
C GLY A 166 15.77 -0.05 1.09
N TYR A 167 14.47 -0.30 0.90
CA TYR A 167 13.89 -1.56 0.40
C TYR A 167 14.35 -1.93 -1.01
N TYR A 168 14.58 -0.93 -1.88
CA TYR A 168 15.05 -1.13 -3.26
C TYR A 168 16.57 -0.96 -3.45
N GLU A 169 17.34 -0.70 -2.39
CA GLU A 169 18.80 -0.63 -2.50
C GLU A 169 19.39 -2.03 -2.67
N ARG A 170 19.88 -2.32 -3.88
CA ARG A 170 20.72 -3.48 -4.18
C ARG A 170 22.14 -3.20 -3.73
N ASP A 171 22.74 -4.20 -3.09
CA ASP A 171 24.15 -4.34 -2.77
C ASP A 171 25.10 -3.41 -3.58
N GLY A 172 25.68 -2.41 -2.91
CA GLY A 172 27.05 -1.95 -3.14
C GLY A 172 27.47 -1.46 -4.54
N GLY A 173 26.57 -0.86 -5.33
CA GLY A 173 26.97 -0.13 -6.54
C GLY A 173 27.54 1.25 -6.18
N ALA A 174 28.85 1.42 -6.29
CA ALA A 174 29.58 2.65 -5.98
C ALA A 174 28.83 3.93 -6.39
N ARG A 175 28.54 4.81 -5.40
CA ARG A 175 28.35 6.23 -5.67
C ARG A 175 29.71 6.79 -6.08
N VAL A 176 29.96 6.85 -7.39
CA VAL A 176 30.99 7.76 -7.92
C VAL A 176 30.40 9.16 -7.79
N LEU A 177 31.14 10.00 -7.06
CA LEU A 177 30.89 11.43 -6.84
C LEU A 177 30.72 12.20 -8.16
#